data_AF-A0A1W9W3J4-F1
#
_entry.id   AF-A0A1W9W3J4-F1
#
_cell.length_a   1.000
_cell.length_b   1.000
_cell.length_c   1.000
_cell.angle_alpha   90.00
_cell.angle_beta   90.00
_cell.angle_gamma   90.00
#
_symmetry.space_group_name_H-M   'P 1'
#
loop_
_entity.id
_entity.type
_entity.pdbx_description
1 polymer ?
#
loop_
_entity_poly.entity_id
_entity_poly.type
_entity_poly.pdbx_seq_one_letter_code
_entity_poly.pdbx_strand_id
1 'polypeptide(L)'
;MTLNNGIDEKVLLVSKRGVANELRKIAIHLARQISRESLDEIARAFNVGAYSSVSGVVNRTDSQLRAESRVKKSYQQIFASLNMSQAKT
;
A
#
# COMPACT_ATOMS: atom_id res chain seq x y z
N MET A 1 12.99 -15.05 4.39
CA MET A 1 13.53 -13.85 3.71
C MET A 1 12.76 -12.67 4.27
N THR A 2 13.37 -11.96 5.20
CA THR A 2 12.73 -10.96 6.05
C THR A 2 12.63 -9.64 5.28
N LEU A 3 11.41 -9.20 4.96
CA LEU A 3 11.17 -7.84 4.52
C LEU A 3 11.55 -6.93 5.71
N ASN A 4 12.63 -6.18 5.57
CA ASN A 4 13.16 -5.29 6.58
C ASN A 4 12.37 -3.97 6.63
N ASN A 5 11.04 -4.08 6.77
CA ASN A 5 10.14 -3.00 7.06
C ASN A 5 9.15 -3.59 8.06
N GLY A 6 9.15 -3.13 9.32
CA GLY A 6 8.29 -3.60 10.42
C GLY A 6 6.79 -3.39 10.23
N ILE A 7 6.29 -3.60 9.02
CA ILE A 7 4.89 -3.67 8.67
C ILE A 7 4.54 -5.15 8.71
N ASP A 8 3.83 -5.54 9.77
CA ASP A 8 3.32 -6.89 9.90
C ASP A 8 2.40 -7.16 8.70
N GLU A 9 2.90 -7.98 7.76
CA GLU A 9 2.23 -8.39 6.52
C GLU A 9 0.80 -8.89 6.79
N LYS A 10 0.58 -9.44 7.99
CA LYS A 10 -0.72 -9.90 8.48
C LYS A 10 -1.73 -8.78 8.65
N VAL A 11 -1.32 -7.56 9.01
CA VAL A 11 -2.22 -6.40 9.15
C VAL A 11 -2.79 -5.98 7.78
N LEU A 12 -2.00 -6.11 6.72
CA LEU A 12 -2.45 -5.83 5.35
C LEU A 12 -3.33 -6.96 4.77
N LEU A 13 -3.17 -8.19 5.26
CA LEU A 13 -3.86 -9.38 4.77
C LEU A 13 -5.24 -9.63 5.42
N VAL A 14 -5.54 -9.04 6.58
CA VAL A 14 -6.70 -9.41 7.44
C VAL A 14 -8.01 -8.65 7.17
N SER A 15 -8.11 -7.79 6.15
CA SER A 15 -9.38 -7.09 5.87
C SER A 15 -10.35 -7.89 4.97
N LYS A 16 -11.65 -7.81 5.25
CA LYS A 16 -12.74 -8.50 4.52
C LYS A 16 -12.68 -8.23 2.99
N ARG A 17 -12.99 -9.24 2.17
CA ARG A 17 -13.06 -9.16 0.69
C ARG A 17 -13.85 -7.90 0.27
N GLY A 18 -13.21 -7.01 -0.50
CA GLY A 18 -13.70 -5.67 -0.84
C GLY A 18 -12.83 -4.57 -0.22
N VAL A 19 -12.88 -4.43 1.10
CA VAL A 19 -12.10 -3.43 1.87
C VAL A 19 -10.61 -3.76 1.85
N ALA A 20 -10.23 -5.03 1.96
CA ALA A 20 -8.81 -5.42 1.83
C ALA A 20 -8.20 -5.08 0.49
N ASN A 21 -8.98 -5.03 -0.59
CA ASN A 21 -8.43 -4.70 -1.90
C ASN A 21 -8.11 -3.21 -1.98
N GLU A 22 -8.95 -2.35 -1.40
CA GLU A 22 -8.68 -0.91 -1.28
C GLU A 22 -7.43 -0.65 -0.40
N LEU A 23 -7.37 -1.29 0.78
CA LEU A 23 -6.21 -1.16 1.67
C LEU A 23 -4.92 -1.67 1.02
N ARG A 24 -4.96 -2.82 0.32
CA ARG A 24 -3.81 -3.34 -0.42
C ARG A 24 -3.35 -2.36 -1.52
N LYS A 25 -4.28 -1.77 -2.26
CA LYS A 25 -3.95 -0.78 -3.31
C LYS A 25 -3.31 0.47 -2.71
N ILE A 26 -3.84 0.96 -1.59
CA ILE A 26 -3.26 2.09 -0.86
C ILE A 26 -1.86 1.75 -0.35
N ALA A 27 -1.64 0.55 0.19
CA ALA A 27 -0.34 0.10 0.65
C ALA A 27 0.68 0.01 -0.50
N ILE A 28 0.27 -0.51 -1.67
CA ILE A 28 1.11 -0.53 -2.88
C ILE A 28 1.46 0.90 -3.33
N HIS A 29 0.48 1.80 -3.33
CA HIS A 29 0.70 3.20 -3.70
C HIS A 29 1.65 3.89 -2.72
N LEU A 30 1.48 3.67 -1.41
CA LEU A 30 2.37 4.19 -0.37
C LEU A 30 3.77 3.62 -0.49
N ALA A 31 3.93 2.31 -0.70
CA ALA A 31 5.23 1.69 -0.95
C ALA A 31 5.94 2.37 -2.12
N ARG A 32 5.23 2.72 -3.21
CA ARG A 32 5.82 3.47 -4.31
C ARG A 32 6.23 4.91 -3.96
N GLN A 33 5.54 5.57 -3.04
CA GLN A 33 5.82 6.95 -2.66
C GLN A 33 6.92 7.07 -1.60
N ILE A 34 6.98 6.11 -0.67
CA ILE A 34 7.91 6.15 0.48
C ILE A 34 9.15 5.28 0.27
N SER A 35 9.04 4.21 -0.51
CA SER A 35 10.14 3.30 -0.80
C SER A 35 10.90 3.77 -2.05
N ARG A 36 12.20 3.50 -2.08
CA ARG A 36 13.04 3.69 -3.28
C ARG A 36 13.02 2.47 -4.20
N GLU A 37 12.16 1.50 -3.92
CA GLU A 37 12.02 0.25 -4.67
C GLU A 37 11.42 0.45 -6.07
N SER A 38 11.87 -0.39 -6.99
CA SER A 38 11.33 -0.50 -8.34
C SER A 38 9.91 -1.07 -8.33
N LEU A 39 9.17 -0.86 -9.42
CA LEU A 39 7.82 -1.43 -9.57
C LEU A 39 7.82 -2.97 -9.53
N ASP A 40 8.92 -3.60 -9.97
CA ASP A 40 9.07 -5.05 -9.96
C ASP A 40 9.28 -5.57 -8.53
N GLU A 41 10.12 -4.89 -7.74
CA GLU A 41 10.33 -5.23 -6.32
C GLU A 41 9.04 -5.07 -5.52
N ILE A 42 8.29 -3.99 -5.75
CA ILE A 42 6.97 -3.79 -5.14
C ILE A 42 5.99 -4.87 -5.61
N ALA A 43 6.00 -5.24 -6.89
CA ALA A 43 5.14 -6.31 -7.40
C ALA A 43 5.41 -7.63 -6.68
N ARG A 44 6.69 -7.99 -6.50
CA ARG A 44 7.11 -9.18 -5.74
C ARG A 44 6.71 -9.11 -4.27
N ALA A 45 6.96 -7.98 -3.61
CA ALA A 45 6.64 -7.79 -2.19
C ALA A 45 5.13 -7.92 -1.89
N PHE A 46 4.28 -7.52 -2.84
CA PHE A 46 2.81 -7.61 -2.69
C PHE A 46 2.20 -8.83 -3.39
N ASN A 47 3.03 -9.74 -3.91
CA ASN A 47 2.63 -10.90 -4.71
C ASN A 47 1.65 -10.54 -5.86
N VAL A 48 1.94 -9.44 -6.54
CA VAL A 48 1.23 -8.96 -7.72
C VAL A 48 1.96 -9.46 -8.95
N GLY A 49 1.27 -10.20 -9.82
CA GLY A 49 1.90 -10.97 -10.90
C GLY A 49 2.65 -10.16 -11.98
N ALA A 50 2.51 -8.83 -12.04
CA ALA A 50 3.22 -8.00 -13.00
C ALA A 50 3.42 -6.55 -12.53
N TYR A 51 4.54 -5.94 -12.92
CA TYR A 51 4.82 -4.51 -12.68
C TYR A 51 3.73 -3.60 -13.28
N SER A 52 3.13 -3.99 -14.42
CA SER A 52 2.07 -3.24 -15.08
C SER A 52 0.78 -3.19 -14.24
N SER A 53 0.54 -4.23 -13.44
CA SER A 53 -0.57 -4.25 -12.48
C SER A 53 -0.31 -3.29 -11.32
N VAL A 54 0.94 -3.21 -10.85
CA VAL A 54 1.36 -2.21 -9.84
C VAL A 54 1.19 -0.80 -10.40
N SER A 55 1.67 -0.52 -11.61
CA SER A 55 1.49 0.79 -12.26
C SER A 55 0.01 1.15 -12.43
N GLY A 56 -0.83 0.19 -12.83
CA GLY A 56 -2.27 0.40 -12.94
C GLY A 56 -2.94 0.67 -11.58
N VAL A 57 -2.51 -0.02 -10.53
CA VAL A 57 -2.97 0.25 -9.16
C VAL A 57 -2.59 1.65 -8.71
N VAL A 58 -1.33 2.06 -8.91
CA VAL A 58 -0.84 3.41 -8.54
C VAL A 58 -1.65 4.50 -9.24
N ASN A 59 -1.84 4.40 -10.56
CA ASN A 59 -2.58 5.41 -11.32
C ASN A 59 -4.06 5.48 -10.93
N ARG A 60 -4.69 4.32 -10.69
CA ARG A 60 -6.08 4.25 -10.22
C ARG A 60 -6.22 4.83 -8.81
N THR A 61 -5.31 4.50 -7.90
CA THR A 61 -5.33 5.03 -6.54
C THR A 61 -5.11 6.53 -6.52
N ASP A 62 -4.22 7.10 -7.35
CA ASP A 62 -4.07 8.57 -7.47
C ASP A 62 -5.38 9.24 -7.91
N SER A 63 -6.03 8.66 -8.93
CA SER A 63 -7.33 9.15 -9.43
C SER A 63 -8.42 9.09 -8.35
N GLN A 64 -8.47 7.99 -7.60
CA GLN A 64 -9.45 7.80 -6.51
C GLN A 64 -9.17 8.72 -5.32
N LEU A 65 -7.91 9.01 -4.99
CA LEU A 65 -7.56 9.96 -3.93
C LEU A 65 -8.02 11.39 -4.23
N ARG A 66 -8.05 11.75 -5.52
CA ARG A 66 -8.55 13.05 -5.98
C ARG A 66 -10.07 13.14 -6.00
N ALA A 67 -10.74 12.04 -6.37
CA ALA A 67 -12.19 12.01 -6.55
C ALA A 67 -12.97 11.67 -5.27
N GLU A 68 -12.43 10.80 -4.40
CA GLU A 68 -13.18 10.19 -3.30
C GLU A 68 -12.58 10.57 -1.93
N SER A 69 -13.34 11.36 -1.17
CA SER A 69 -12.93 11.79 0.18
C SER A 69 -12.78 10.62 1.17
N ARG A 70 -13.51 9.52 0.96
CA ARG A 70 -13.39 8.29 1.74
C ARG A 70 -12.03 7.64 1.56
N VAL A 71 -11.58 7.48 0.31
CA VAL A 71 -10.28 6.87 -0.01
C VAL A 71 -9.15 7.73 0.57
N LYS A 72 -9.28 9.06 0.52
CA LYS A 72 -8.34 9.99 1.16
C LYS A 72 -8.27 9.79 2.68
N LYS A 73 -9.40 9.61 3.37
CA LYS A 73 -9.40 9.32 4.81
C LYS A 73 -8.69 8.00 5.13
N SER A 74 -8.99 6.94 4.39
CA SER A 74 -8.34 5.64 4.57
C SER A 74 -6.84 5.70 4.29
N TYR A 75 -6.43 6.48 3.28
CA TYR A 75 -5.02 6.74 3.00
C TYR A 75 -4.31 7.42 4.17
N GLN A 76 -4.91 8.48 4.73
CA GLN A 76 -4.33 9.19 5.88
C GLN A 76 -4.23 8.29 7.13
N GLN A 77 -5.24 7.44 7.38
CA GLN A 77 -5.22 6.49 8.48
C GLN A 77 -4.08 5.48 8.36
N ILE A 78 -3.90 4.90 7.17
CA ILE A 78 -2.80 3.96 6.91
C ILE A 78 -1.45 4.68 6.98
N PHE A 79 -1.33 5.86 6.38
CA PHE A 79 -0.08 6.63 6.44
C PHE A 79 0.31 6.99 7.88
N ALA A 80 -0.66 7.40 8.70
CA ALA A 80 -0.43 7.70 10.11
C ALA A 80 0.00 6.45 10.90
N SER A 81 -0.64 5.30 10.68
CA SER A 81 -0.25 4.06 11.35
C SER A 81 1.13 3.57 10.91
N LEU A 82 1.49 3.73 9.65
CA LEU A 82 2.83 3.43 9.14
C LEU A 82 3.90 4.33 9.76
N ASN A 83 3.67 5.65 9.82
CA ASN A 83 4.63 6.57 10.44
C ASN A 83 4.75 6.36 11.96
N MET A 84 3.65 6.06 12.65
CA MET A 84 3.69 5.73 14.09
C MET A 84 4.43 4.40 14.35
N SER A 85 4.30 3.42 13.44
CA SER A 85 5.03 2.16 13.52
C SER A 85 6.52 2.33 13.23
N GLN A 86 6.90 3.26 12.36
CA GLN A 86 8.29 3.61 12.05
C GLN A 86 8.95 4.48 13.14
N ALA A 87 8.17 5.26 13.89
CA ALA A 87 8.64 6.10 14.99
C ALA A 87 8.89 5.34 16.32
N LYS A 88 8.69 4.01 16.33
CA LYS A 88 8.91 3.15 17.50
C LYS A 88 10.13 2.25 17.27
N THR A 89 11.30 2.87 17.33
CA THR A 89 12.62 2.26 17.56
C THR A 89 13.38 3.18 18.50
#